data_AF-A0A6P1BYA2-F1
#
_entry.id   AF-A0A6P1BYA2-F1
#
_cell.length_a   1.000
_cell.length_b   1.000
_cell.length_c   1.000
_cell.angle_alpha   90.00
_cell.angle_beta   90.00
_cell.angle_gamma   90.00
#
_symmetry.space_group_name_H-M   'P 1'
#
loop_
_entity.id
_entity.type
_entity.pdbx_description
1 polymer ?
#
loop_
_entity_poly.entity_id
_entity_poly.type
_entity_poly.pdbx_seq_one_letter_code
_entity_poly.pdbx_strand_id
1 'polypeptide(L)' 'QEFLAFLRHIEANVPPQLDIHLVVDNYATHKHPKVRTWLARRPRGHIHFTPTYASWLNQVERFFALI' A
#
# COMPACT_ATOMS: atom_id res chain seq x y z
N GLN A 1 -4.71 9.39 9.34
CA GLN A 1 -5.32 10.16 8.23
C GLN A 1 -4.36 10.29 7.06
N GLU A 2 -3.05 10.35 7.31
CA GLU A 2 -1.98 10.50 6.32
C GLU A 2 -1.91 9.37 5.29
N PHE A 3 -2.00 8.10 5.70
CA PHE A 3 -1.96 6.97 4.75
C PHE A 3 -3.04 7.08 3.67
N LEU A 4 -4.28 7.43 4.04
CA LEU A 4 -5.35 7.65 3.05
C LEU A 4 -5.09 8.86 2.15
N ALA A 5 -4.43 9.91 2.65
CA ALA A 5 -4.05 11.05 1.82
C ALA A 5 -2.98 10.64 0.80
N PHE A 6 -2.01 9.84 1.23
CA PHE A 6 -1.01 9.25 0.35
C PHE A 6 -1.63 8.35 -0.73
N LEU A 7 -2.57 7.47 -0.37
CA LEU A 7 -3.26 6.63 -1.35
C LEU A 7 -4.05 7.44 -2.39
N ARG A 8 -4.71 8.53 -1.97
CA ARG A 8 -5.38 9.46 -2.90
C ARG A 8 -4.39 10.16 -3.83
N HIS A 9 -3.22 10.53 -3.31
CA HIS A 9 -2.17 11.12 -4.11
C HIS A 9 -1.66 10.14 -5.18
N ILE A 10 -1.45 8.86 -4.83
CA ILE A 10 -1.10 7.83 -5.81
C ILE A 10 -2.20 7.68 -6.86
N GLU A 11 -3.46 7.54 -6.44
CA GLU A 11 -4.61 7.39 -7.34
C GLU A 11 -4.72 8.55 -8.35
N ALA A 12 -4.42 9.78 -7.93
CA ALA A 12 -4.43 10.96 -8.80
C ALA A 12 -3.29 11.01 -9.83
N ASN A 13 -2.18 10.30 -9.58
CA ASN A 13 -0.98 10.33 -10.42
C ASN A 13 -0.80 9.07 -11.28
N VAL A 14 -1.57 8.01 -11.04
CA VAL A 14 -1.55 6.80 -11.87
C VAL A 14 -2.58 6.93 -13.01
N PRO A 15 -2.18 6.71 -14.29
CA PRO A 15 -3.09 6.75 -15.42
C PRO A 15 -4.36 5.91 -15.20
N PRO A 16 -5.55 6.41 -15.59
CA PRO A 16 -6.84 5.81 -15.25
C PRO A 16 -7.08 4.39 -15.79
N GLN A 17 -6.31 3.96 -16.78
CA GLN A 17 -6.36 2.64 -17.40
C GLN A 17 -5.48 1.57 -16.72
N LEU A 18 -4.67 1.95 -15.72
CA LEU A 18 -3.76 1.02 -15.04
C LEU A 18 -4.28 0.63 -13.66
N ASP A 19 -3.96 -0.58 -13.24
CA ASP A 19 -4.19 -1.05 -11.87
C ASP A 19 -3.07 -0.59 -10.93
N ILE A 20 -3.42 -0.41 -9.65
CA ILE A 20 -2.52 0.01 -8.59
C ILE A 20 -2.32 -1.17 -7.65
N HIS A 21 -1.11 -1.73 -7.64
CA HIS A 21 -0.72 -2.83 -6.75
C HIS A 21 0.18 -2.30 -5.63
N LEU A 22 -0.36 -2.26 -4.42
CA LEU A 22 0.33 -1.83 -3.21
C LEU A 22 0.88 -3.06 -2.50
N VAL A 23 2.20 -3.21 -2.45
CA VAL A 23 2.86 -4.22 -1.60
C VAL A 23 3.25 -3.54 -0.29
N VAL A 24 2.68 -4.00 0.81
CA VAL A 24 2.88 -3.40 2.14
C VAL A 24 3.26 -4.46 3.17
N ASP A 25 3.90 -4.02 4.24
CA ASP A 25 4.14 -4.86 5.41
C ASP A 25 2.86 -5.07 6.25
N ASN A 26 3.01 -5.82 7.34
CA ASN A 26 1.89 -6.15 8.22
C ASN A 26 1.51 -5.06 9.24
N TYR A 27 1.98 -3.82 9.06
CA TYR A 27 1.74 -2.75 10.02
C TYR A 27 0.26 -2.44 10.23
N ALA A 28 -0.13 -2.18 11.49
CA ALA A 28 -1.54 -2.06 11.88
C ALA A 28 -2.27 -0.93 11.16
N THR A 29 -1.58 0.15 10.80
CA THR A 29 -2.15 1.28 10.07
C THR A 29 -2.71 0.88 8.70
N HIS A 30 -2.12 -0.11 8.02
CA HIS A 30 -2.61 -0.63 6.74
C HIS A 30 -3.92 -1.42 6.89
N LYS A 31 -4.18 -1.97 8.07
CA LYS A 31 -5.36 -2.80 8.37
C LYS A 31 -6.52 -2.01 9.00
N HIS A 32 -6.34 -0.71 9.22
CA HIS A 32 -7.35 0.14 9.84
C HIS A 32 -8.68 0.07 9.05
N PRO A 33 -9.86 -0.04 9.70
CA PRO A 33 -11.15 -0.19 9.02
C PRO A 33 -11.40 0.84 7.93
N LYS A 34 -11.12 2.13 8.20
CA LYS A 34 -11.22 3.21 7.19
C LYS A 34 -10.40 2.95 5.92
N VAL A 35 -9.21 2.35 6.04
CA VAL A 35 -8.35 2.00 4.88
C VAL A 35 -8.97 0.85 4.11
N ARG A 36 -9.40 -0.21 4.80
CA ARG A 36 -10.07 -1.36 4.18
C ARG A 36 -11.34 -0.96 3.43
N THR A 37 -12.19 -0.13 4.05
CA THR A 37 -13.41 0.39 3.40
C THR A 37 -13.09 1.29 2.20
N TRP A 38 -12.03 2.09 2.27
CA TRP A 38 -11.61 2.96 1.17
C TRP A 38 -11.12 2.15 -0.04
N LEU A 39 -10.32 1.10 0.20
CA LEU A 39 -9.82 0.19 -0.83
C LEU A 39 -10.95 -0.65 -1.44
N ALA A 40 -11.89 -1.14 -0.63
CA ALA A 40 -13.02 -1.95 -1.10
C ALA A 40 -13.91 -1.23 -2.12
N ARG A 41 -13.91 0.11 -2.14
CA ARG A 41 -14.68 0.93 -3.09
C ARG A 41 -13.94 1.18 -4.41
N ARG A 42 -12.73 0.65 -4.58
CA ARG A 42 -11.83 0.94 -5.71
C ARG A 42 -11.37 -0.34 -6.38
N PRO A 43 -12.01 -0.74 -7.49
CA PRO A 43 -11.70 -2.02 -8.15
C PRO A 43 -10.28 -2.09 -8.70
N ARG A 44 -9.65 -0.94 -8.98
CA ARG A 44 -8.26 -0.81 -9.46
C ARG A 44 -7.20 -0.85 -8.36
N GLY A 45 -7.60 -0.82 -7.09
CA GLY A 45 -6.70 -0.75 -5.94
C GLY A 45 -6.52 -2.11 -5.29
N HIS A 46 -5.38 -2.75 -5.50
CA HIS A 46 -5.04 -4.05 -4.93
C HIS A 46 -4.00 -3.89 -3.83
N ILE A 47 -4.27 -4.45 -2.64
CA ILE A 47 -3.33 -4.47 -1.53
C ILE A 47 -2.81 -5.88 -1.29
N HIS A 48 -1.49 -6.02 -1.23
CA HIS A 48 -0.78 -7.26 -1.00
C HIS A 48 0.06 -7.10 0.26
N PHE A 49 -0.14 -7.98 1.23
CA PHE A 49 0.64 -7.98 2.46
C PHE A 49 1.82 -8.95 2.30
N THR A 50 3.02 -8.53 2.68
CA THR A 50 4.15 -9.46 2.82
C THR A 50 3.83 -10.50 3.90
N PRO A 51 4.31 -11.75 3.78
CA PRO A 51 4.15 -12.74 4.84
C PRO A 51 4.77 -12.25 6.16
N THR A 52 4.22 -12.70 7.29
CA THR A 52 4.81 -12.42 8.61
C THR A 52 6.26 -12.91 8.64
N TYR A 53 7.16 -12.09 9.17
CA TYR A 53 8.61 -12.34 9.22
C TYR A 53 9.33 -12.37 7.86
N ALA A 54 8.72 -11.86 6.79
CA ALA A 54 9.36 -11.74 5.47
C ALA A 54 9.86 -10.31 5.17
N SER A 55 10.59 -9.69 6.11
CA SER A 55 11.18 -8.35 5.92
C SER A 55 12.12 -8.25 4.72
N TRP A 56 12.80 -9.35 4.37
CA TRP A 56 13.65 -9.44 3.17
C TRP A 56 12.91 -9.19 1.85
N LEU A 57 11.57 -9.33 1.84
CA LEU A 57 10.72 -9.04 0.69
C LEU A 57 10.26 -7.57 0.65
N ASN A 58 10.42 -6.82 1.75
CA ASN A 58 10.11 -5.40 1.82
C ASN A 58 11.22 -4.57 1.15
N GLN A 59 10.98 -4.15 -0.09
CA GLN A 59 11.96 -3.38 -0.87
C GLN A 59 12.30 -2.04 -0.23
N VAL A 60 11.37 -1.42 0.49
CA VAL A 60 11.60 -0.13 1.15
C VAL A 60 12.61 -0.28 2.29
N GLU A 61 12.50 -1.35 3.10
CA GLU A 61 13.51 -1.66 4.12
C GLU A 61 14.88 -1.92 3.51
N ARG A 62 14.93 -2.63 2.36
CA ARG A 62 16.19 -2.84 1.64
C ARG A 62 16.80 -1.55 1.10
N PHE A 63 15.96 -0.64 0.60
CA PHE A 63 16.42 0.68 0.14
C PHE A 63 17.01 1.49 1.31
N PHE A 64 16.34 1.49 2.46
CA PHE A 64 16.88 2.16 3.66
C PHE A 64 18.17 1.54 4.19
N ALA A 65 18.43 0.26 3.93
CA ALA A 65 19.70 -0.37 4.28
C ALA A 65 20.86 -0.04 3.32
N LEU A 66 20.57 0.53 2.14
CA LEU A 66 21.57 0.89 1.13
C LEU A 66 22.01 2.36 1.20
N ILE A 67 21.24 3.21 1.88
CA ILE A 67 21.55 4.63 2.12
C ILE A 67 22.19 4.84 3.48
#